data_AF-A0A1G2BRI4-F1
#
_entry.id   AF-A0A1G2BRI4-F1
#
_cell.length_a   1.000
_cell.length_b   1.000
_cell.length_c   1.000
_cell.angle_alpha   90.00
_cell.angle_beta   90.00
_cell.angle_gamma   90.00
#
_symmetry.space_group_name_H-M   'P 1'
#
loop_
_entity.id
_entity.type
_entity.pdbx_description
1 polymer ?
#
loop_
_entity_poly.entity_id
_entity_poly.type
_entity_poly.pdbx_seq_one_letter_code
_entity_poly.pdbx_strand_id
1 'polypeptide(L)' 'MFYLSPITKKGQVVIPKPVRDMLGIGPNRNVVFSVDKKKQKASIEPAEDILDLAGFIKPKKVISALKARELFEKHYERF' A
#
# COMPACT_ATOMS: atom_id res chain seq x y z
N MET A 1 -18.66 15.88 0.33
CA MET A 1 -17.77 16.88 -0.32
C MET A 1 -17.48 16.40 -1.73
N PHE A 2 -17.53 17.27 -2.73
CA PHE A 2 -17.32 16.90 -4.14
C PHE A 2 -16.16 17.70 -4.71
N TYR A 3 -15.31 17.05 -5.49
CA TYR A 3 -14.20 17.66 -6.20
C TYR A 3 -14.28 17.30 -7.67
N LEU A 4 -14.17 18.31 -8.52
CA LEU A 4 -14.10 18.12 -9.96
C LEU A 4 -12.63 18.24 -10.38
N SER A 5 -12.07 17.17 -10.94
CA SER A 5 -10.72 17.15 -11.50
C SER A 5 -10.80 16.80 -12.98
N PRO A 6 -10.19 17.59 -13.88
CA PRO A 6 -10.16 17.25 -15.30
C PRO A 6 -9.29 16.02 -15.53
N ILE A 7 -9.67 15.20 -16.52
CA ILE A 7 -8.82 14.11 -17.01
C ILE A 7 -7.75 14.73 -17.91
N THR A 8 -6.48 14.47 -17.61
CA THR A 8 -5.37 14.97 -18.43
C THR A 8 -5.31 14.24 -19.77
N LYS A 9 -4.53 14.75 -20.73
CA LYS A 9 -4.34 14.11 -22.05
C LYS A 9 -3.86 12.66 -21.98
N LYS A 10 -3.24 12.25 -20.86
CA LYS A 10 -2.76 10.88 -20.61
C LYS A 10 -3.77 10.00 -19.87
N GLY A 11 -5.01 10.48 -19.65
CA GLY A 11 -6.04 9.74 -18.92
C GLY A 11 -5.86 9.78 -17.40
N GLN A 12 -5.02 10.66 -16.86
CA GLN A 12 -4.74 10.72 -15.42
C GLN A 12 -5.69 11.72 -14.73
N VAL A 13 -6.07 11.42 -13.50
CA VAL A 13 -6.80 12.33 -12.61
C VAL A 13 -5.96 12.59 -11.37
N VAL A 14 -5.84 13.86 -10.99
CA VAL A 14 -5.13 14.26 -9.76
C VAL A 14 -6.08 14.14 -8.58
N ILE A 15 -5.63 13.44 -7.53
CA ILE A 15 -6.33 13.38 -6.25
C ILE A 15 -6.09 14.71 -5.52
N PRO A 16 -7.13 15.52 -5.24
CA PRO A 16 -6.98 16.80 -4.55
C PRO A 16 -6.29 16.65 -3.19
N LYS A 17 -5.52 17.67 -2.79
CA LYS A 17 -4.77 17.66 -1.53
C LYS A 17 -5.62 17.25 -0.31
N PRO A 18 -6.83 17.79 -0.08
CA PRO A 18 -7.59 17.43 1.11
C PRO A 18 -8.08 15.96 1.08
N VAL A 19 -8.29 15.39 -0.11
CA VAL A 19 -8.64 13.97 -0.25
C VAL A 19 -7.42 13.09 0.06
N ARG A 20 -6.22 13.48 -0.39
CA ARG A 20 -4.97 12.78 -0.02
C ARG A 20 -4.71 12.82 1.47
N ASP A 21 -4.87 13.99 2.09
CA ASP A 21 -4.64 14.18 3.53
C ASP A 21 -5.64 13.33 4.35
N MET A 22 -6.91 13.29 3.93
CA MET A 22 -7.94 12.46 4.54
C MET A 22 -7.68 10.95 4.40
N LEU A 23 -7.17 10.52 3.25
CA LEU A 23 -6.83 9.12 2.98
C LEU A 23 -5.44 8.73 3.50
N GLY A 24 -4.65 9.67 4.03
CA GLY A 24 -3.27 9.42 4.46
C GLY A 24 -2.31 9.02 3.32
N ILE A 25 -2.63 9.39 2.06
CA ILE A 25 -1.83 9.00 0.89
C ILE A 25 -0.69 10.01 0.67
N GLY A 26 0.51 9.61 1.07
CA GLY A 26 1.75 10.34 0.82
C GLY A 26 2.41 10.01 -0.53
N PRO A 27 3.48 10.73 -0.91
CA PRO A 27 4.33 10.32 -2.02
C PRO A 27 4.91 8.91 -1.77
N ASN A 28 5.10 8.14 -2.84
CA ASN A 28 5.56 6.73 -2.83
C ASN A 28 4.58 5.70 -2.23
N ARG A 29 3.34 6.08 -1.91
CA ARG A 29 2.27 5.14 -1.55
C ARG A 29 1.45 4.77 -2.79
N ASN A 30 1.11 3.49 -2.91
CA ASN A 30 0.18 3.01 -3.93
C ASN A 30 -1.27 3.17 -3.46
N VAL A 31 -2.21 3.15 -4.40
CA VAL A 31 -3.65 3.14 -4.13
C VAL A 31 -4.29 1.94 -4.82
N VAL A 32 -5.29 1.36 -4.19
CA VAL A 32 -6.11 0.29 -4.76
C VAL A 32 -7.38 0.89 -5.33
N PHE A 33 -7.70 0.50 -6.56
CA PHE A 33 -8.98 0.82 -7.20
C PHE A 33 -9.90 -0.38 -7.11
N SER A 34 -11.09 -0.20 -6.53
CA SER A 34 -12.16 -1.19 -6.60
C SER A 34 -13.27 -0.67 -7.48
N VAL A 35 -13.71 -1.47 -8.44
CA VAL A 35 -14.74 -1.08 -9.41
C VAL A 35 -16.02 -1.85 -9.15
N ASP A 36 -17.07 -1.14 -8.76
CA ASP A 36 -18.43 -1.67 -8.71
C ASP A 36 -19.09 -1.49 -10.08
N LYS A 37 -19.12 -2.58 -10.86
CA LYS A 37 -19.72 -2.59 -12.21
C LYS A 37 -21.22 -2.30 -12.21
N LYS A 38 -21.95 -2.65 -11.14
CA LYS A 38 -23.41 -2.43 -11.06
C LYS A 38 -23.73 -0.97 -10.82
N LYS A 39 -22.93 -0.31 -9.98
CA LYS A 39 -23.10 1.11 -9.64
C LYS A 39 -22.33 2.06 -10.54
N GLN A 40 -21.52 1.53 -11.46
CA GLN A 40 -20.60 2.29 -12.33
C GLN A 40 -19.72 3.26 -11.52
N LYS A 41 -19.19 2.79 -10.39
CA LYS A 41 -18.38 3.59 -9.47
C LYS A 41 -17.04 2.91 -9.22
N ALA A 42 -16.01 3.73 -9.08
CA ALA A 42 -14.72 3.31 -8.55
C ALA A 42 -14.55 3.92 -7.15
N SER A 43 -14.07 3.11 -6.20
CA SER A 43 -13.53 3.58 -4.93
C SER A 43 -12.01 3.51 -4.96
N ILE A 44 -11.37 4.39 -4.19
CA ILE A 44 -9.93 4.42 -3.98
C ILE A 44 -9.64 4.23 -2.50
N GLU A 45 -8.68 3.35 -2.21
CA GLU A 45 -8.21 3.07 -0.86
C GLU A 45 -6.68 3.09 -0.85
N PRO A 46 -6.04 3.49 0.27
CA PRO A 46 -4.60 3.35 0.40
C PRO A 46 -4.20 1.89 0.25
N ALA A 47 -3.17 1.60 -0.54
CA ALA A 47 -2.60 0.25 -0.57
C ALA A 47 -1.82 0.00 0.73
N GLU A 48 -2.00 -1.19 1.30
CA GLU A 48 -1.16 -1.68 2.39
C GLU A 48 0.27 -1.91 1.88
N ASP A 49 1.24 -1.37 2.60
CA ASP A 49 2.66 -1.66 2.38
C ASP A 49 3.03 -2.94 3.16
N ILE A 50 3.96 -3.73 2.65
CA ILE A 50 4.59 -4.85 3.39
C ILE A 50 5.17 -4.33 4.72
N LEU A 51 5.63 -3.08 4.75
CA LEU A 51 6.08 -2.41 5.96
C LEU A 51 4.93 -2.09 6.94
N ASP A 52 3.70 -1.84 6.48
CA ASP A 52 2.54 -1.68 7.35
C ASP A 52 2.14 -3.01 8.01
N LEU A 53 2.47 -4.12 7.37
CA LEU A 53 2.29 -5.48 7.89
C LEU A 53 3.43 -5.91 8.85
N ALA A 54 4.48 -5.09 8.99
CA ALA A 54 5.59 -5.39 9.88
C ALA A 54 5.11 -5.48 11.33
N GLY A 55 5.28 -6.64 11.95
CA GLY A 55 4.81 -6.91 13.32
C GLY A 55 3.41 -7.51 13.41
N PHE A 56 2.65 -7.59 12.31
CA PHE A 56 1.41 -8.39 12.26
C PHE A 56 1.73 -9.88 12.42
N ILE A 57 2.79 -10.34 11.76
CA ILE A 57 3.33 -11.69 11.92
C ILE A 57 4.29 -11.69 13.12
N LYS A 58 3.77 -12.08 14.29
CA LYS A 58 4.59 -12.22 15.49
C LYS A 58 5.40 -13.52 15.42
N PRO A 59 6.74 -13.46 15.51
CA PRO A 59 7.56 -14.67 15.52
C PRO A 59 7.34 -15.45 16.83
N LYS A 60 7.29 -16.78 16.76
CA LYS A 60 7.19 -17.65 17.95
C LYS A 60 8.37 -17.50 18.90
N LYS A 61 9.54 -17.11 18.39
CA LYS A 61 10.74 -16.80 19.16
C LYS A 61 11.31 -15.48 18.69
N VAL A 62 11.52 -14.56 19.63
CA VAL A 62 12.24 -13.32 19.38
C VAL A 62 13.73 -13.67 19.34
N ILE A 63 14.34 -13.56 18.16
CA ILE A 63 15.78 -13.72 17.97
C ILE A 63 16.39 -12.37 17.60
N SER A 64 17.67 -12.16 17.91
CA SER A 64 18.37 -10.93 17.54
C SER A 64 18.48 -10.81 16.02
N ALA A 65 18.47 -9.59 15.49
CA ALA A 65 18.55 -9.34 14.05
C ALA A 65 19.79 -9.97 13.40
N LEU A 66 20.94 -9.94 14.09
CA LEU A 66 22.18 -10.61 13.67
C LEU A 66 22.00 -12.12 13.52
N LYS A 67 21.40 -12.77 14.51
CA LYS A 67 21.17 -14.22 14.48
C LYS A 67 20.14 -14.61 13.43
N ALA A 68 19.10 -13.80 13.22
CA ALA A 68 18.14 -13.99 12.14
C ALA A 68 18.81 -13.93 10.76
N ARG A 69 19.73 -12.98 10.58
CA ARG A 69 20.50 -12.84 9.35
C ARG A 69 21.42 -14.04 9.09
N GLU A 70 22.18 -14.48 10.10
CA GLU A 70 23.04 -15.66 9.98
C GLU A 70 22.26 -16.93 9.61
N LEU A 71 21.07 -17.12 10.20
CA LEU A 71 20.20 -18.25 9.88
C LEU A 71 19.68 -18.19 8.44
N PHE A 72 19.31 -16.99 7.98
CA PHE A 72 18.91 -16.78 6.60
C PHE A 72 20.05 -17.10 5.64
N GLU A 73 21.24 -16.55 5.86
CA GLU A 73 22.40 -16.76 4.99
C GLU A 73 22.85 -18.24 4.91
N LYS A 74 22.69 -19.01 6.00
CA LYS A 74 23.14 -20.42 6.05
C LYS A 74 22.10 -21.45 5.62
N HIS A 75 20.82 -21.14 5.74
CA HIS A 75 19.75 -22.12 5.56
C HIS A 75 18.71 -21.73 4.51
N TYR A 76 18.80 -20.55 3.91
CA TYR A 76 17.89 -20.15 2.84
C TYR A 76 18.30 -20.79 1.50
N GLU A 77 17.49 -21.72 1.02
CA GLU A 77 17.56 -22.22 -0.35
C GLU A 77 16.31 -21.75 -1.11
N ARG A 78 16.52 -21.25 -2.33
CA ARG A 78 15.43 -20.81 -3.20
C ARG A 78 15.11 -21.94 -4.18
N PHE A 79 13.91 -22.48 -4.07
CA PHE A 79 13.35 -23.47 -5.01
C PHE A 79 12.89 -22.80 -6.30
#